data_AF-A0A9N9E6G3-F1
#
_entry.id   AF-A0A9N9E6G3-F1
#
_cell.length_a   1.000
_cell.length_b   1.000
_cell.length_c   1.000
_cell.angle_alpha   90.00
_cell.angle_beta   90.00
_cell.angle_gamma   90.00
#
_symmetry.space_group_name_H-M   'P 1'
#
loop_
_entity.id
_entity.type
_entity.pdbx_description
1 polymer ?
#
loop_
_entity_poly.entity_id
_entity_poly.type
_entity_poly.pdbx_seq_one_letter_code
_entity_poly.pdbx_strand_id
1 'polypeptide(L)'
;MDSRQNTLEVVRKDSVVVSTTEAFKKLVENNVKKYDYSSFKDLQRIGRGASAIVFSASLGNEKYALKHVTDDEIRVATQESQFLLKELWSEFKDSTNRGNEFQQISKKITDSIEKNRKTSEEMFNELKGLPDDTNAQCLFGFFYFIGIGTGTEKQLNKAFEIFQQ
;
A
#
# COMPACT_ATOMS: atom_id res chain seq x y z
N MET A 1 28.70 -21.16 -13.68
CA MET A 1 27.37 -21.59 -13.22
C MET A 1 26.89 -20.53 -12.25
N ASP A 2 26.04 -19.64 -12.73
CA ASP A 2 25.62 -18.42 -12.05
C ASP A 2 24.40 -18.72 -11.17
N SER A 3 24.61 -18.82 -9.86
CA SER A 3 23.55 -19.13 -8.88
C SER A 3 22.78 -17.85 -8.54
N ARG A 4 21.78 -17.53 -9.35
CA ARG A 4 20.81 -16.46 -9.03
C ARG A 4 19.94 -16.92 -7.87
N GLN A 5 20.17 -16.32 -6.69
CA GLN A 5 19.30 -16.47 -5.53
C GLN A 5 17.96 -15.77 -5.83
N ASN A 6 16.92 -16.56 -6.13
CA ASN A 6 15.55 -16.06 -6.20
C ASN A 6 15.05 -15.81 -4.78
N THR A 7 15.00 -14.54 -4.37
CA THR A 7 14.39 -14.12 -3.09
C THR A 7 12.87 -14.27 -3.20
N LEU A 8 12.26 -14.98 -2.25
CA LEU A 8 10.81 -15.20 -2.18
C LEU A 8 10.23 -14.47 -0.97
N GLU A 9 9.19 -13.68 -1.19
CA GLU A 9 8.37 -13.11 -0.12
C GLU A 9 7.01 -13.81 -0.08
N VAL A 10 6.62 -14.27 1.11
CA VAL A 10 5.31 -14.89 1.32
C VAL A 10 4.52 -14.09 2.34
N VAL A 11 3.39 -13.55 1.88
CA VAL A 11 2.51 -12.67 2.67
C VAL A 11 1.36 -13.49 3.25
N ARG A 12 1.12 -13.39 4.57
CA ARG A 12 -0.04 -13.99 5.24
C ARG A 12 -1.33 -13.25 4.90
N LYS A 13 -2.42 -13.99 4.78
CA LYS A 13 -3.77 -13.48 4.49
C LYS A 13 -4.36 -12.59 5.59
N ASP A 14 -3.90 -12.75 6.84
CA ASP A 14 -4.47 -12.08 8.02
C ASP A 14 -3.62 -10.91 8.54
N SER A 15 -2.44 -10.69 7.95
CA SER A 15 -1.72 -9.44 8.15
C SER A 15 -2.34 -8.44 7.21
N VAL A 16 -3.06 -7.45 7.78
CA VAL A 16 -3.60 -6.28 7.09
C VAL A 16 -2.67 -5.93 5.95
N VAL A 17 -3.16 -6.28 4.76
CA VAL A 17 -2.36 -6.34 3.55
C VAL A 17 -1.76 -4.96 3.40
N VAL A 18 -0.42 -4.87 3.40
CA VAL A 18 0.29 -3.76 2.76
C VAL A 18 -0.05 -3.88 1.27
N SER A 19 -1.28 -3.46 0.99
CA SER A 19 -1.92 -3.33 -0.29
C SER A 19 -1.59 -1.92 -0.74
N THR A 20 -0.30 -1.64 -0.88
CA THR A 20 0.16 -0.47 -1.60
C THR A 20 0.70 -0.97 -2.93
N THR A 21 -0.02 -0.54 -3.95
CA THR A 21 0.02 -0.97 -5.34
C THR A 21 1.39 -0.78 -5.99
N GLU A 22 2.33 -0.09 -5.35
CA GLU A 22 3.65 0.24 -5.90
C GLU A 22 4.76 -0.73 -5.45
N ALA A 23 4.75 -1.16 -4.19
CA ALA A 23 5.61 -2.25 -3.73
C ALA A 23 5.25 -3.55 -4.46
N PHE A 24 3.95 -3.85 -4.57
CA PHE A 24 3.50 -5.02 -5.32
C PHE A 24 3.75 -4.89 -6.84
N LYS A 25 3.60 -3.70 -7.45
CA LYS A 25 3.99 -3.47 -8.85
C LYS A 25 5.48 -3.71 -9.06
N LYS A 26 6.35 -3.17 -8.19
CA LYS A 26 7.80 -3.44 -8.23
C LYS A 26 8.13 -4.92 -8.09
N LEU A 27 7.39 -5.67 -7.26
CA LEU A 27 7.57 -7.12 -7.14
C LEU A 27 7.18 -7.83 -8.46
N VAL A 28 6.06 -7.47 -9.07
CA VAL A 28 5.62 -8.01 -10.37
C VAL A 28 6.59 -7.64 -11.49
N GLU A 29 7.06 -6.39 -11.54
CA GLU A 29 8.07 -5.90 -12.50
C GLU A 29 9.40 -6.65 -12.35
N ASN A 30 9.76 -7.05 -11.13
CA ASN A 30 10.94 -7.86 -10.85
C ASN A 30 10.70 -9.38 -11.00
N ASN A 31 9.60 -9.80 -11.62
CA ASN A 31 9.21 -11.21 -11.81
C ASN A 31 9.10 -12.01 -10.50
N VAL A 32 8.80 -11.35 -9.38
CA VAL A 32 8.55 -12.04 -8.11
C VAL A 32 7.21 -12.74 -8.19
N LYS A 33 7.24 -14.06 -8.07
CA LYS A 33 6.04 -14.90 -8.14
C LYS A 33 5.31 -14.88 -6.80
N LYS A 34 4.01 -14.60 -6.84
CA LYS A 34 3.12 -14.71 -5.68
C LYS A 34 2.70 -16.16 -5.49
N TYR A 35 2.81 -16.65 -4.27
CA TYR A 35 2.31 -17.95 -3.85
C TYR A 35 1.34 -17.80 -2.68
N ASP A 36 0.37 -18.71 -2.61
CA ASP A 36 -0.45 -18.88 -1.42
C ASP A 36 0.36 -19.60 -0.34
N TYR A 37 0.47 -19.04 0.86
CA TYR A 37 1.23 -19.65 1.96
C TYR A 37 0.70 -21.04 2.32
N SER A 38 -0.62 -21.25 2.23
CA SER A 38 -1.23 -22.57 2.50
C SER A 38 -0.87 -23.66 1.48
N SER A 39 -0.30 -23.29 0.34
CA SER A 39 0.16 -24.27 -0.65
C SER A 39 1.47 -24.98 -0.24
N PHE A 40 2.21 -24.41 0.71
CA PHE A 40 3.45 -24.98 1.21
C PHE A 40 3.19 -26.03 2.30
N LYS A 41 3.99 -27.09 2.30
CA LYS A 41 3.91 -28.21 3.24
C LYS A 41 5.23 -28.40 3.99
N ASP A 42 5.24 -29.27 4.99
CA ASP A 42 6.43 -29.66 5.75
C ASP A 42 7.19 -28.47 6.36
N LEU A 43 6.45 -27.51 6.90
CA LEU A 43 7.04 -26.31 7.47
C LEU A 43 7.90 -26.66 8.69
N GLN A 44 9.19 -26.35 8.61
CA GLN A 44 10.14 -26.51 9.70
C GLN A 44 10.92 -25.22 9.88
N ARG A 45 11.01 -24.70 11.11
CA ARG A 45 11.84 -23.54 11.39
C ARG A 45 13.32 -23.90 11.21
N ILE A 46 14.03 -23.15 10.37
CA ILE A 46 15.46 -23.35 10.10
C ILE A 46 16.35 -22.20 10.58
N GLY A 47 15.78 -21.04 10.93
CA GLY A 47 16.56 -19.92 11.46
C GLY A 47 15.71 -18.81 12.07
N ARG A 48 16.36 -17.95 12.85
CA ARG A 48 15.80 -16.69 13.38
C ARG A 48 16.90 -15.64 13.42
N GLY A 49 16.59 -14.44 12.91
CA GLY A 49 17.41 -13.24 13.05
C GLY A 49 16.62 -12.11 13.72
N ALA A 50 17.20 -10.91 13.76
CA ALA A 50 16.58 -9.72 14.36
C ALA A 50 15.26 -9.33 13.67
N SER A 51 15.20 -9.44 12.34
CA SER A 51 14.05 -8.98 11.53
C SER A 51 13.16 -10.11 11.00
N ALA A 52 13.53 -11.38 11.18
CA ALA A 52 12.78 -12.47 10.56
C ALA A 52 13.00 -13.84 11.20
N ILE A 53 12.02 -14.70 11.01
CA ILE A 53 12.10 -16.14 11.25
C ILE A 53 12.08 -16.82 9.88
N VAL A 54 13.00 -17.77 9.64
CA VAL A 54 13.08 -18.51 8.38
C VAL A 54 12.59 -19.94 8.59
N PHE A 55 11.70 -20.39 7.71
CA PHE A 55 11.17 -21.75 7.67
C PHE A 55 11.61 -22.45 6.39
N SER A 56 11.99 -23.73 6.43
CA SER A 56 11.97 -24.57 5.23
C SER A 56 10.55 -25.07 4.98
N ALA A 57 10.16 -25.17 3.72
CA ALA A 57 8.89 -25.77 3.33
C ALA A 57 9.00 -26.41 1.93
N SER A 58 8.08 -27.32 1.63
CA SER A 58 7.98 -28.00 0.34
C SER A 58 6.82 -27.41 -0.48
N LEU A 59 7.03 -27.17 -1.78
CA LEU A 59 5.97 -26.89 -2.74
C LEU A 59 6.15 -27.82 -3.94
N GLY A 60 5.23 -28.78 -4.10
CA GLY A 60 5.45 -29.91 -5.00
C GLY A 60 6.64 -30.75 -4.55
N ASN A 61 7.60 -30.97 -5.46
CA ASN A 61 8.82 -31.75 -5.18
C ASN A 61 10.02 -30.87 -4.79
N GLU A 62 9.84 -29.56 -4.71
CA GLU A 62 10.93 -28.62 -4.43
C GLU A 62 10.87 -28.09 -3.00
N LYS A 63 12.05 -27.82 -2.43
CA LYS A 63 12.20 -27.20 -1.11
C LYS A 63 12.52 -25.72 -1.23
N TYR A 64 11.95 -24.95 -0.32
CA TYR A 64 12.02 -23.50 -0.27
C TYR A 64 12.34 -23.01 1.14
N ALA A 65 12.97 -21.84 1.24
CA ALA A 65 13.12 -21.10 2.49
C ALA A 65 12.14 -19.92 2.51
N LEU A 66 11.19 -19.96 3.44
CA LEU A 66 10.18 -18.93 3.65
C LEU A 66 10.65 -17.97 4.73
N LYS A 67 10.84 -16.70 4.39
CA LYS A 67 11.16 -15.64 5.34
C LYS A 67 9.87 -15.04 5.91
N HIS A 68 9.65 -15.23 7.19
CA HIS A 68 8.59 -14.59 7.95
C HIS A 68 9.15 -13.34 8.63
N VAL A 69 8.79 -12.16 8.12
CA VAL A 69 9.17 -10.88 8.70
C VAL A 69 8.43 -10.71 10.03
N THR A 70 9.16 -10.32 11.09
CA THR A 70 8.58 -10.16 12.43
C THR A 70 7.67 -8.93 12.50
N ASP A 71 6.66 -9.01 13.37
CA ASP A 71 5.58 -8.01 13.48
C ASP A 71 6.06 -6.57 13.69
N ASP A 72 7.25 -6.32 14.23
CA ASP A 72 7.72 -4.96 14.53
C ASP A 72 7.92 -4.09 13.27
N GLU A 73 8.48 -4.64 12.18
CA GLU A 73 8.64 -3.90 10.91
C GLU A 73 7.27 -3.63 10.24
N ILE A 74 6.34 -4.57 10.38
CA ILE A 74 4.96 -4.42 9.89
C ILE A 74 4.20 -3.39 10.74
N ARG A 75 4.36 -3.44 12.07
CA ARG A 75 3.69 -2.55 13.03
C ARG A 75 4.09 -1.10 12.84
N VAL A 76 5.37 -0.81 12.62
CA VAL A 76 5.83 0.58 12.38
C VAL A 76 5.17 1.16 11.13
N ALA A 77 5.17 0.44 10.00
CA ALA A 77 4.52 0.89 8.77
C ALA A 77 2.98 1.03 8.94
N THR A 78 2.36 0.15 9.72
CA THR A 78 0.92 0.21 10.02
C THR A 78 0.59 1.39 10.94
N GLN A 79 1.45 1.70 11.90
CA GLN A 79 1.29 2.81 12.85
C GLN A 79 1.42 4.16 12.17
N GLU A 80 2.40 4.33 11.29
CA GLU A 80 2.62 5.56 10.49
C GLU A 80 1.43 5.83 9.55
N SER A 81 0.95 4.79 8.87
CA SER A 81 -0.20 4.91 7.95
C SER A 81 -1.49 5.25 8.72
N GLN A 82 -1.72 4.64 9.89
CA GLN A 82 -2.86 4.97 10.74
C GLN A 82 -2.77 6.38 11.35
N PHE A 83 -1.56 6.85 11.65
CA PHE A 83 -1.36 8.21 12.14
C PHE A 83 -1.71 9.24 11.06
N LEU A 84 -1.20 9.05 9.85
CA LEU A 84 -1.50 9.93 8.71
C LEU A 84 -2.99 9.96 8.39
N LEU A 85 -3.67 8.81 8.36
CA LEU A 85 -5.11 8.74 8.10
C LEU A 85 -5.91 9.58 9.11
N LYS A 86 -5.53 9.53 10.40
CA LYS A 86 -6.15 10.34 11.45
C LYS A 86 -5.89 11.83 11.26
N GLU A 87 -4.66 12.21 10.88
CA GLU A 87 -4.29 13.60 10.58
C GLU A 87 -5.15 14.14 9.43
N LEU A 88 -5.22 13.41 8.31
CA LEU A 88 -6.02 13.80 7.14
C LEU A 88 -7.51 13.91 7.45
N TRP A 89 -8.05 12.96 8.22
CA TRP A 89 -9.45 13.02 8.64
C TRP A 89 -9.73 14.24 9.51
N SER A 90 -8.84 14.55 10.46
CA SER A 90 -8.98 15.74 11.29
C SER A 90 -8.97 17.02 10.45
N GLU A 91 -8.02 17.16 9.53
CA GLU A 91 -7.92 18.34 8.67
C GLU A 91 -9.13 18.49 7.75
N PHE A 92 -9.60 17.39 7.15
CA PHE A 92 -10.80 17.36 6.31
C PHE A 92 -12.04 17.78 7.11
N LYS A 93 -12.26 17.16 8.27
CA LYS A 93 -13.39 17.45 9.16
C LYS A 93 -13.36 18.89 9.67
N ASP A 94 -12.20 19.37 10.10
CA ASP A 94 -12.08 20.73 10.64
C ASP A 94 -12.25 21.78 9.55
N SER A 95 -11.71 21.55 8.36
CA SER A 95 -11.85 22.47 7.23
C SER A 95 -13.29 22.52 6.72
N THR A 96 -13.97 21.39 6.62
CA THR A 96 -15.40 21.35 6.25
C THR A 96 -16.27 22.08 7.28
N ASN A 97 -16.03 21.87 8.57
CA ASN A 97 -16.77 22.55 9.65
C ASN A 97 -16.51 24.06 9.70
N ARG A 98 -15.38 24.53 9.16
CA ARG A 98 -15.06 25.96 9.01
C ARG A 98 -15.63 26.58 7.73
N GLY A 99 -16.29 25.78 6.88
CA GLY A 99 -16.84 26.24 5.62
C GLY A 99 -15.77 26.49 4.55
N ASN A 100 -14.59 25.87 4.66
CA ASN A 100 -13.56 25.99 3.65
C ASN A 100 -14.05 25.41 2.31
N GLU A 101 -13.70 26.06 1.20
CA GLU A 101 -14.00 25.54 -0.13
C GLU A 101 -13.17 24.29 -0.44
N PHE A 102 -13.68 23.46 -1.36
CA PHE A 102 -13.04 22.20 -1.73
C PHE A 102 -11.59 22.34 -2.19
N GLN A 103 -11.25 23.43 -2.91
CA GLN A 103 -9.88 23.70 -3.34
C GLN A 103 -8.94 23.96 -2.16
N GLN A 104 -9.42 24.67 -1.14
CA GLN A 104 -8.66 24.94 0.08
C GLN A 104 -8.45 23.66 0.89
N ILE A 105 -9.50 22.84 1.01
CA ILE A 105 -9.44 21.52 1.67
C ILE A 105 -8.45 20.61 0.95
N SER A 106 -8.56 20.53 -0.38
CA SER A 106 -7.68 19.73 -1.23
C SER A 106 -6.23 20.12 -1.05
N LYS A 107 -5.92 21.42 -1.07
CA LYS A 107 -4.55 21.91 -0.88
C LYS A 107 -3.96 21.46 0.45
N LYS A 108 -4.69 21.66 1.55
CA LYS A 108 -4.22 21.28 2.88
C LYS A 108 -3.99 19.77 3.02
N ILE A 109 -4.88 18.97 2.44
CA ILE A 109 -4.74 17.52 2.42
C ILE A 109 -3.47 17.12 1.65
N THR A 110 -3.26 17.66 0.45
CA THR A 110 -2.05 17.38 -0.34
C THR A 110 -0.79 17.82 0.39
N ASP A 111 -0.77 19.02 1.01
CA ASP A 111 0.36 19.51 1.80
C ASP A 111 0.69 18.56 2.97
N SER A 112 -0.33 18.00 3.64
CA SER A 112 -0.14 17.03 4.74
C SER A 112 0.41 15.69 4.25
N ILE A 113 -0.02 15.22 3.08
CA ILE A 113 0.50 14.01 2.42
C ILE A 113 1.98 14.19 2.07
N GLU A 114 2.34 15.31 1.44
CA GLU A 114 3.72 15.63 1.04
C GLU A 114 4.65 15.80 2.24
N LYS A 115 4.17 16.47 3.30
CA LYS A 115 4.91 16.62 4.58
C LYS A 115 5.26 15.26 5.19
N ASN A 116 4.39 14.27 5.02
CA ASN A 116 4.60 12.89 5.46
C ASN A 116 5.37 12.03 4.43
N ARG A 117 6.03 12.67 3.44
CA ARG A 117 6.86 12.04 2.40
C ARG A 117 6.13 10.96 1.59
N LYS A 118 4.83 11.13 1.43
CA LYS A 118 3.96 10.22 0.70
C LYS A 118 3.43 10.91 -0.55
N THR A 119 3.08 10.15 -1.56
CA THR A 119 2.40 10.67 -2.75
C THR A 119 0.88 10.56 -2.60
N SER A 120 0.17 11.44 -3.31
CA SER A 120 -1.30 11.36 -3.40
C SER A 120 -1.77 10.02 -4.00
N GLU A 121 -1.02 9.44 -4.93
CA GLU A 121 -1.34 8.13 -5.52
C GLU A 121 -1.19 6.99 -4.49
N GLU A 122 -0.12 6.99 -3.70
CA GLU A 122 0.06 6.01 -2.61
C GLU A 122 -1.07 6.12 -1.59
N MET A 123 -1.39 7.35 -1.14
CA MET A 123 -2.48 7.56 -0.20
C MET A 123 -3.84 7.14 -0.75
N PHE A 124 -4.13 7.45 -2.02
CA PHE A 124 -5.36 7.02 -2.69
C PHE A 124 -5.52 5.49 -2.69
N ASN A 125 -4.43 4.77 -2.96
CA ASN A 125 -4.43 3.31 -2.93
C ASN A 125 -4.63 2.75 -1.53
N GLU A 126 -4.08 3.39 -0.50
CA GLU A 126 -4.29 2.98 0.89
C GLU A 126 -5.74 3.17 1.34
N LEU A 127 -6.35 4.31 1.01
CA LEU A 127 -7.76 4.56 1.29
C LEU A 127 -8.65 3.50 0.62
N LYS A 128 -8.34 3.14 -0.64
CA LYS A 128 -9.03 2.07 -1.37
C LYS A 128 -8.92 0.70 -0.68
N GLY A 129 -7.82 0.44 0.02
CA GLY A 129 -7.58 -0.80 0.77
C GLY A 129 -8.34 -0.92 2.10
N LEU A 130 -9.10 0.11 2.50
CA LEU A 130 -9.79 0.19 3.79
C LEU A 130 -11.32 0.35 3.61
N PRO A 131 -12.03 -0.68 3.10
CA PRO A 131 -13.46 -0.60 2.81
C PRO A 131 -14.35 -0.45 4.06
N ASP A 132 -13.91 -1.01 5.19
CA ASP A 132 -14.70 -1.04 6.43
C ASP A 132 -14.48 0.21 7.32
N ASP A 133 -13.50 1.07 6.99
CA ASP A 133 -13.26 2.32 7.71
C ASP A 133 -14.05 3.46 7.08
N THR A 134 -15.08 3.93 7.78
CA THR A 134 -15.97 4.99 7.29
C THR A 134 -15.25 6.30 7.00
N ASN A 135 -14.23 6.67 7.79
CA ASN A 135 -13.48 7.90 7.57
C ASN A 135 -12.60 7.76 6.34
N ALA A 136 -11.96 6.59 6.17
CA ALA A 136 -11.19 6.29 4.97
C ALA A 136 -12.06 6.30 3.71
N GLN A 137 -13.26 5.72 3.77
CA GLN A 137 -14.20 5.76 2.64
C GLN A 137 -14.68 7.18 2.33
N CYS A 138 -14.89 8.03 3.34
CA CYS A 138 -15.27 9.42 3.13
C CYS A 138 -14.13 10.22 2.46
N LEU A 139 -12.89 10.04 2.92
CA LEU A 139 -11.71 10.65 2.30
C LEU A 139 -11.49 10.11 0.87
N PHE A 140 -11.69 8.81 0.65
CA PHE A 140 -11.58 8.18 -0.66
C PHE A 140 -12.54 8.80 -1.67
N GLY A 141 -13.81 9.00 -1.27
CA GLY A 141 -14.81 9.69 -2.08
C GLY A 141 -14.41 11.13 -2.40
N PHE A 142 -13.87 11.86 -1.43
CA PHE A 142 -13.36 13.22 -1.66
C PHE A 142 -12.19 13.26 -2.63
N PHE A 143 -11.22 12.35 -2.50
CA PHE A 143 -10.08 12.26 -3.42
C PHE A 143 -10.56 11.97 -4.84
N TYR A 144 -11.51 11.05 -5.00
CA TYR A 144 -12.10 10.75 -6.28
C TYR A 144 -12.83 11.95 -6.89
N PHE A 145 -13.60 12.68 -6.08
CA PHE A 145 -14.35 13.86 -6.52
C PHE A 145 -13.45 15.00 -7.00
N ILE A 146 -12.34 15.26 -6.31
CA ILE A 146 -11.39 16.33 -6.66
C ILE A 146 -10.30 15.87 -7.65
N GLY A 147 -10.14 14.56 -7.85
CA GLY A 147 -9.10 14.00 -8.72
C GLY A 147 -7.71 13.90 -8.07
N ILE A 148 -7.64 13.77 -6.74
CA ILE A 148 -6.39 13.60 -6.00
C ILE A 148 -5.93 12.14 -6.11
N GLY A 149 -4.72 11.91 -6.63
CA GLY A 149 -4.10 10.57 -6.67
C GLY A 149 -4.75 9.57 -7.64
N THR A 150 -5.76 10.00 -8.42
CA THR A 150 -6.47 9.20 -9.42
C THR A 150 -5.70 9.03 -10.73
N GLY A 151 -4.55 9.71 -10.88
CA GLY A 151 -3.80 9.76 -12.14
C GLY A 151 -4.56 10.48 -13.27
N THR A 152 -5.65 11.19 -12.95
CA THR A 152 -6.51 11.88 -13.91
C THR A 152 -5.79 13.05 -14.57
N GLU A 153 -4.80 13.68 -13.93
CA GLU A 153 -3.96 14.70 -14.58
C GLU A 153 -3.26 14.17 -15.84
N LYS A 154 -2.75 12.93 -15.79
CA LYS A 154 -2.16 12.25 -16.96
C LYS A 154 -3.19 11.98 -18.07
N GLN A 155 -4.46 11.83 -17.71
CA GLN A 155 -5.56 11.59 -18.65
C GLN A 155 -6.20 12.89 -19.13
N LEU A 156 -6.06 13.99 -18.39
CA LEU A 156 -6.62 15.30 -18.71
C LEU A 156 -5.97 15.87 -19.98
N ASN A 157 -4.65 15.73 -20.10
CA ASN A 157 -3.92 16.14 -21.31
C ASN A 157 -4.37 15.37 -22.55
N LYS A 158 -4.60 14.05 -22.40
CA LYS A 158 -5.15 13.22 -23.48
C LYS A 158 -6.59 13.59 -23.82
N ALA A 159 -7.42 13.86 -22.83
CA ALA A 159 -8.80 14.29 -23.02
C ALA A 159 -8.87 15.66 -23.72
N PHE A 160 -7.98 16.59 -23.36
CA PHE A 160 -7.86 17.89 -24.00
C PHE A 160 -7.43 17.78 -25.47
N GLU A 161 -6.43 16.94 -25.78
CA GLU A 161 -5.99 16.67 -27.15
C GLU A 161 -7.12 16.08 -28.01
N ILE A 162 -7.90 15.13 -27.48
CA ILE A 162 -9.05 14.54 -28.17
C ILE A 162 -10.14 15.58 -28.44
N PHE A 163 -10.35 16.52 -27.53
CA PHE A 163 -11.37 17.57 -27.66
C PHE A 163 -10.99 18.67 -28.67
N GLN A 164 -9.71 18.76 -29.06
CA GLN A 164 -9.19 19.72 -30.02
C GLN A 164 -9.05 19.15 -31.45
N GLN A 165 -9.49 17.89 -31.68
CA GLN A 165 -9.59 17.27 -33.01
C GLN A 165 -10.98 17.49 -33.63
#